data_AF-A0A7Y2F105-F1
#
_entry.id   AF-A0A7Y2F105-F1
#
_cell.length_a   1.000
_cell.length_b   1.000
_cell.length_c   1.000
_cell.angle_alpha   90.00
_cell.angle_beta   90.00
_cell.angle_gamma   90.00
#
_symmetry.space_group_name_H-M   'P 1'
#
loop_
_entity.id
_entity.type
_entity.pdbx_description
1 polymer ?
#
loop_
_entity_poly.entity_id
_entity_poly.type
_entity_poly.pdbx_seq_one_letter_code
_entity_poly.pdbx_strand_id
1 'polypeptide(L)'
;MNSYPIFKQIAFLLGPLICLTILVLPEPLLNDPMDKVLAVACWMVLWWISEAVSISVTALLPLALFPLLGIMDISAVASNY
;
A
#
# COMPACT_ATOMS: atom_id res chain seq x y z
N MET A 1 -10.48 20.19 -17.69
CA MET A 1 -10.46 19.78 -16.28
C MET A 1 -10.91 18.33 -16.27
N ASN A 2 -9.99 17.37 -16.15
CA ASN A 2 -10.32 15.96 -16.16
C ASN A 2 -11.22 15.67 -14.96
N SER A 3 -12.49 15.39 -15.22
CA SER A 3 -13.42 14.86 -14.23
C SER A 3 -13.02 13.42 -13.92
N TYR A 4 -11.96 13.25 -13.13
CA TYR A 4 -11.71 11.96 -12.47
C TYR A 4 -12.93 11.68 -11.60
N PRO A 5 -13.55 10.49 -11.71
CA PRO A 5 -14.69 10.16 -10.86
C PRO A 5 -14.24 10.30 -9.40
N ILE A 6 -15.05 11.00 -8.59
CA ILE A 6 -14.74 11.36 -7.19
C ILE A 6 -14.20 10.16 -6.39
N PHE A 7 -14.69 8.97 -6.71
CA PHE A 7 -14.26 7.68 -6.17
C PHE A 7 -12.75 7.41 -6.33
N LYS A 8 -12.16 7.68 -7.49
CA LYS A 8 -10.73 7.48 -7.75
C LYS A 8 -9.85 8.41 -6.91
N GLN A 9 -10.27 9.66 -6.74
CA GLN A 9 -9.56 10.64 -5.92
C GLN A 9 -9.60 10.28 -4.45
N ILE A 10 -10.77 9.85 -3.96
CA ILE A 10 -10.93 9.39 -2.58
C ILE A 10 -10.04 8.16 -2.35
N ALA A 11 -10.09 7.16 -3.22
CA ALA A 11 -9.29 5.94 -3.07
C ALA A 11 -7.77 6.19 -3.17
N PHE A 12 -7.35 7.14 -4.01
CA PHE A 12 -5.96 7.58 -4.10
C PHE A 12 -5.41 8.01 -2.72
N LEU A 13 -6.18 8.83 -1.98
CA LEU A 13 -5.79 9.29 -0.65
C LEU A 13 -6.06 8.25 0.44
N LEU A 14 -7.11 7.44 0.29
CA LEU A 14 -7.51 6.43 1.27
C LEU A 14 -6.49 5.29 1.39
N GLY A 15 -5.78 4.94 0.31
CA GLY A 15 -4.72 3.94 0.31
C GLY A 15 -3.58 4.23 1.32
N PRO A 16 -2.87 5.37 1.21
CA PRO A 16 -1.90 5.78 2.21
C PRO A 16 -2.51 5.92 3.61
N LEU A 17 -3.74 6.44 3.71
CA LEU A 17 -4.39 6.65 5.00
C LEU A 17 -4.63 5.33 5.72
N ILE A 18 -5.14 4.29 5.03
CA ILE A 18 -5.41 2.98 5.64
C ILE A 18 -4.11 2.30 6.07
N CYS A 19 -3.05 2.43 5.26
CA CYS A 19 -1.73 1.92 5.59
C CYS A 19 -1.20 2.55 6.87
N LEU A 20 -1.23 3.89 6.96
CA LEU A 20 -0.81 4.62 8.16
C LEU A 20 -1.65 4.27 9.39
N THR A 21 -2.96 4.12 9.24
CA THR A 21 -3.80 3.72 10.39
C THR A 21 -3.41 2.35 10.93
N ILE A 22 -3.12 1.37 10.06
CA ILE A 22 -2.68 0.02 10.48
C ILE A 22 -1.31 0.10 11.17
N LEU A 23 -0.39 0.92 10.67
CA LEU A 23 0.96 1.06 11.24
C LEU A 23 1.02 1.78 12.60
N VAL A 24 0.04 2.61 12.92
CA VAL A 24 0.00 3.42 14.16
C VAL A 24 -0.96 2.84 15.21
N LEU A 25 -1.60 1.71 14.92
CA LEU A 25 -2.44 1.00 15.89
C LEU A 25 -1.61 0.63 17.14
N PRO A 26 -2.14 0.90 18.35
CA PRO A 26 -1.40 0.68 19.60
C PRO A 26 -1.20 -0.80 19.93
N GLU A 27 -2.08 -1.67 19.44
CA GLU A 27 -2.01 -3.12 19.62
C GLU A 27 -1.86 -3.78 18.24
N PRO A 28 -0.96 -4.79 18.09
CA PRO A 28 -0.82 -5.50 16.84
C PRO A 28 -2.09 -6.30 16.54
N LEU A 29 -2.52 -6.28 15.28
CA LEU A 29 -3.66 -7.07 14.80
C LEU A 29 -3.29 -8.55 14.71
N LEU A 30 -2.06 -8.83 14.24
CA LEU A 30 -1.50 -10.18 14.13
C LEU A 30 -0.12 -10.25 14.78
N ASN A 31 0.85 -9.54 14.21
CA ASN A 31 2.20 -9.30 14.75
C ASN A 31 2.90 -8.19 13.93
N ASP A 32 3.94 -7.58 14.50
CA ASP A 32 4.65 -6.44 13.91
C ASP A 32 5.01 -6.58 12.40
N PRO A 33 5.68 -7.67 11.93
CA PRO A 33 6.01 -7.79 10.52
C PRO A 33 4.77 -8.08 9.64
N MET A 34 3.80 -8.87 10.12
CA MET A 34 2.60 -9.18 9.34
C MET A 34 1.68 -7.97 9.21
N ASP A 35 1.58 -7.12 10.23
CA ASP A 35 0.75 -5.92 10.20
C ASP A 35 1.29 -4.90 9.19
N LYS A 36 2.63 -4.78 9.07
CA LYS A 36 3.26 -3.96 8.02
C LYS A 36 2.92 -4.48 6.61
N VAL A 37 2.97 -5.80 6.41
CA VAL A 37 2.61 -6.41 5.11
C VAL A 37 1.12 -6.20 4.83
N LEU A 38 0.26 -6.38 5.83
CA LEU A 38 -1.18 -6.15 5.75
C LEU A 38 -1.50 -4.70 5.39
N ALA A 39 -0.82 -3.73 6.01
CA ALA A 39 -0.98 -2.32 5.74
C ALA A 39 -0.75 -1.98 4.25
N VAL A 40 0.34 -2.49 3.69
CA VAL A 40 0.67 -2.31 2.27
C VAL A 40 -0.33 -3.06 1.39
N ALA A 41 -0.71 -4.28 1.74
CA ALA A 41 -1.69 -5.07 0.98
C ALA A 41 -3.05 -4.37 0.90
N CYS A 42 -3.56 -3.80 2.01
CA CYS A 42 -4.80 -3.04 2.04
C CYS A 42 -4.74 -1.81 1.11
N TRP A 43 -3.61 -1.10 1.09
CA TRP A 43 -3.38 -0.01 0.14
C TRP A 43 -3.47 -0.53 -1.30
N MET A 44 -2.73 -1.59 -1.63
CA MET A 44 -2.73 -2.17 -2.98
C MET A 44 -4.13 -2.59 -3.44
N VAL A 45 -4.88 -3.28 -2.57
CA VAL A 45 -6.26 -3.71 -2.86
C VAL A 45 -7.17 -2.52 -3.15
N LEU A 46 -7.09 -1.45 -2.35
CA LEU A 46 -7.86 -0.23 -2.60
C LEU A 46 -7.53 0.39 -3.95
N TRP A 47 -6.25 0.49 -4.31
CA TRP A 47 -5.82 1.06 -5.58
C TRP A 47 -6.12 0.17 -6.78
N TRP A 48 -6.10 -1.16 -6.63
CA TRP A 48 -6.52 -2.09 -7.69
C TRP A 48 -8.02 -2.03 -7.96
N ILE A 49 -8.86 -2.05 -6.91
CA ILE A 49 -10.31 -2.02 -7.07
C ILE A 49 -10.77 -0.67 -7.62
N SER A 50 -10.17 0.42 -7.13
CA SER A 50 -10.55 1.77 -7.56
C SER A 50 -9.92 2.21 -8.87
N GLU A 51 -8.86 1.52 -9.33
CA GLU A 51 -7.99 1.99 -10.40
C GLU A 51 -7.55 3.45 -10.19
N ALA A 52 -7.19 3.79 -8.94
CA ALA A 52 -6.74 5.14 -8.57
C ALA A 52 -5.46 5.56 -9.33
N VAL A 53 -4.61 4.58 -9.63
CA VAL A 53 -3.40 4.69 -10.47
C VAL A 53 -3.32 3.49 -11.41
N SER A 54 -2.33 3.45 -12.31
CA SER A 54 -2.14 2.29 -13.19
C SER A 54 -1.77 1.05 -12.38
N ILE A 55 -2.17 -0.13 -12.87
CA ILE A 55 -1.90 -1.43 -12.22
C ILE A 55 -0.39 -1.60 -11.96
N SER A 56 0.45 -1.16 -12.90
CA SER A 56 1.91 -1.18 -12.76
C SER A 56 2.41 -0.29 -11.61
N VAL A 57 1.85 0.91 -11.44
CA VAL A 57 2.22 1.78 -10.31
C VAL A 57 1.81 1.14 -9.00
N THR A 58 0.61 0.55 -8.92
CA THR A 58 0.16 -0.18 -7.72
C THR A 58 1.07 -1.36 -7.40
N ALA A 59 1.52 -2.10 -8.42
CA ALA A 59 2.41 -3.24 -8.25
C ALA A 59 3.78 -2.83 -7.69
N LEU A 60 4.25 -1.60 -7.92
CA LEU A 60 5.54 -1.12 -7.42
C LEU A 60 5.51 -0.65 -5.96
N LEU A 61 4.35 -0.60 -5.29
CA LEU A 61 4.30 -0.18 -3.88
C LEU A 61 5.17 -1.02 -2.94
N PRO A 62 5.14 -2.37 -2.99
CA PRO A 62 5.99 -3.19 -2.13
C PRO A 62 7.47 -2.91 -2.35
N LEU A 63 7.89 -2.66 -3.59
CA LEU A 63 9.28 -2.32 -3.91
C LEU A 63 9.77 -1.08 -3.16
N ALA A 64 8.90 -0.08 -2.99
CA ALA A 64 9.22 1.12 -2.22
C ALA A 64 8.99 0.93 -0.71
N LEU A 65 7.85 0.35 -0.32
CA LEU A 65 7.40 0.34 1.08
C LEU A 65 8.01 -0.78 1.92
N PHE A 66 8.26 -1.95 1.37
CA PHE A 66 8.80 -3.07 2.15
C PHE A 66 10.20 -2.77 2.73
N PRO A 67 11.14 -2.16 1.98
CA PRO A 67 12.41 -1.72 2.54
C PRO A 67 12.24 -0.59 3.57
N LEU A 68 11.36 0.38 3.30
CA LEU A 68 11.10 1.51 4.20
C LEU A 68 10.50 1.07 5.55
N LEU A 69 9.66 0.05 5.53
CA LEU A 69 9.03 -0.52 6.73
C LEU A 69 9.92 -1.56 7.43
N GLY A 70 11.08 -1.89 6.85
CA GLY A 70 11.99 -2.93 7.37
C GLY A 70 11.40 -4.34 7.30
N ILE A 71 10.54 -4.62 6.31
CA ILE A 71 9.95 -5.95 6.08
C ILE A 71 10.97 -6.86 5.40
N MET A 72 11.65 -6.36 4.37
CA MET A 72 12.66 -7.10 3.61
C MET A 72 13.57 -6.14 2.82
N ASP A 73 14.77 -6.61 2.51
CA ASP A 73 15.77 -5.84 1.76
C ASP A 73 15.32 -5.56 0.33
N ILE A 74 15.70 -4.39 -0.19
CA ILE A 74 15.34 -3.94 -1.54
C ILE A 74 15.79 -4.93 -2.63
N SER A 75 16.93 -5.60 -2.45
CA SER A 75 17.44 -6.62 -3.37
C SER A 75 16.52 -7.84 -3.44
N ALA A 76 15.98 -8.26 -2.30
CA ALA A 76 15.05 -9.39 -2.21
C ALA A 76 13.64 -9.02 -2.72
N VAL A 77 13.22 -7.75 -2.60
CA VAL A 77 11.95 -7.31 -3.18
C VAL A 77 12.08 -7.23 -4.68
N ALA A 78 13.15 -6.59 -5.18
CA ALA A 78 13.38 -6.35 -6.60
C ALA A 78 13.50 -7.65 -7.41
N SER A 79 13.96 -8.75 -6.83
CA SER A 79 14.02 -10.04 -7.54
C SER A 79 12.66 -10.62 -7.91
N ASN A 80 11.56 -10.10 -7.35
CA ASN A 80 10.19 -10.54 -7.62
C ASN A 80 9.47 -9.67 -8.69
N TYR A 81 10.18 -8.76 -9.36
CA TYR A 81 9.66 -7.84 -10.37
C TYR A 81 10.46 -7.92 -11.67
#